data_AF-A0A843X7U6-F1
#
_entry.id   AF-A0A843X7U6-F1
#
_cell.length_a   1.000
_cell.length_b   1.000
_cell.length_c   1.000
_cell.angle_alpha   90.00
_cell.angle_beta   90.00
_cell.angle_gamma   90.00
#
_symmetry.space_group_name_H-M   'P 1'
#
loop_
_entity.id
_entity.type
_entity.pdbx_description
1 polymer ?
#
loop_
_entity_poly.entity_id
_entity_poly.type
_entity_poly.pdbx_seq_one_letter_code
_entity_poly.pdbx_strand_id
1 'polypeptide(L)'
;MRTSSAPISLFSCSITTKFSNAAIFFFSSSSYNSVGYKSSPSQAMKLISGVFFVFVVAFLLSLVSSSVHGEAPWSLGRRSRTLLAEQNHRPVPRTCNHFPRICSAEGSPGPSCCKKQCVNVMIDSRNCGQCGNKCRYGEACCSGNCVNIMYARNNCGGCHERCKNGSYCTYGMCSYG
;
A
#
# COMPACT_ATOMS: atom_id res chain seq x y z
N MET A 1 -34.54 9.35 33.79
CA MET A 1 -34.72 8.45 32.62
C MET A 1 -33.33 8.03 32.15
N ARG A 2 -33.12 6.71 32.03
CA ARG A 2 -31.87 6.12 31.54
C ARG A 2 -31.65 6.51 30.08
N THR A 3 -30.46 6.97 29.74
CA THR A 3 -29.79 6.55 28.51
C THR A 3 -28.29 6.45 28.78
N SER A 4 -27.77 5.30 28.39
CA SER A 4 -26.42 4.80 28.63
C SER A 4 -25.42 5.53 27.72
N SER A 5 -24.40 6.17 28.29
CA SER A 5 -23.22 6.62 27.55
C SER A 5 -22.26 5.45 27.36
N ALA A 6 -22.34 4.80 26.20
CA ALA A 6 -21.30 3.88 25.75
C ALA A 6 -20.24 4.67 24.95
N PRO A 7 -18.95 4.60 25.28
CA PRO A 7 -17.91 4.99 24.32
C PRO A 7 -17.74 3.85 23.32
N ILE A 8 -18.27 4.02 22.11
CA ILE A 8 -17.96 3.11 21.01
C ILE A 8 -16.50 3.37 20.61
N SER A 9 -15.71 2.32 20.83
CA SER A 9 -14.36 2.08 20.37
C SER A 9 -14.04 2.71 19.01
N LEU A 10 -13.08 3.63 19.01
CA LEU A 10 -12.29 3.96 17.84
C LEU A 10 -11.42 2.75 17.49
N PHE A 11 -11.84 1.96 16.51
CA PHE A 11 -10.93 1.15 15.71
C PHE A 11 -10.59 1.92 14.44
N SER A 12 -9.30 2.22 14.35
CA SER A 12 -8.60 2.90 13.28
C SER A 12 -8.83 2.28 11.90
N CYS A 13 -8.66 3.09 10.85
CA CYS A 13 -7.79 2.67 9.76
C CYS A 13 -7.22 3.91 9.05
N SER A 14 -6.06 4.36 9.51
CA SER A 14 -5.14 5.04 8.59
C SER A 14 -4.50 3.97 7.74
N ILE A 15 -4.89 3.89 6.47
CA ILE A 15 -3.99 3.39 5.44
C ILE A 15 -3.58 4.60 4.61
N THR A 16 -2.38 5.06 4.90
CA THR A 16 -1.56 5.83 3.99
C THR A 16 -1.11 4.90 2.86
N THR A 17 -1.58 5.13 1.63
CA THR A 17 -0.83 4.75 0.42
C THR A 17 -1.01 5.81 -0.65
N LYS A 18 -0.04 6.73 -0.68
CA LYS A 18 0.61 7.29 -1.89
C LYS A 18 0.99 6.12 -2.83
N PHE A 19 0.89 6.11 -4.17
CA PHE A 19 0.56 7.05 -5.24
C PHE A 19 -0.09 6.19 -6.37
N SER A 20 -1.18 6.61 -6.99
CA SER A 20 -1.11 7.26 -8.31
C SER A 20 -2.36 8.10 -8.54
N ASN A 21 -2.13 9.40 -8.74
CA ASN A 21 -3.05 10.50 -9.02
C ASN A 21 -4.44 10.11 -9.57
N ALA A 22 -5.40 9.93 -8.66
CA ALA A 22 -6.82 10.11 -8.91
C ALA A 22 -7.49 10.40 -7.56
N ALA A 23 -7.60 11.69 -7.21
CA ALA A 23 -8.39 12.10 -6.06
C ALA A 23 -9.88 11.96 -6.43
N ILE A 24 -10.44 10.77 -6.22
CA ILE A 24 -11.89 10.56 -6.27
C ILE A 24 -12.45 11.08 -4.95
N PHE A 25 -12.89 12.34 -4.95
CA PHE A 25 -13.69 12.89 -3.86
C PHE A 25 -15.11 12.32 -3.97
N PHE A 26 -15.40 11.29 -3.18
CA PHE A 26 -16.78 10.91 -2.89
C PHE A 26 -17.36 11.95 -1.92
N PHE A 27 -18.16 12.88 -2.45
CA PHE A 27 -19.05 13.70 -1.64
C PHE A 27 -20.20 12.83 -1.14
N SER A 28 -20.13 12.32 0.08
CA SER A 28 -21.32 11.83 0.77
C SER A 28 -22.15 13.04 1.20
N SER A 29 -23.35 13.16 0.64
CA SER A 29 -24.33 14.19 0.95
C SER A 29 -24.69 14.18 2.44
N SER A 30 -24.15 15.11 3.22
CA SER A 30 -24.67 15.41 4.55
C SER A 30 -25.84 16.38 4.43
N SER A 31 -26.96 15.95 5.02
CA SER A 31 -28.21 16.66 5.20
C SER A 31 -28.00 18.13 5.62
N TYR A 32 -28.59 19.06 4.87
CA TYR A 32 -28.60 20.48 5.15
C TYR A 32 -29.34 20.77 6.47
N ASN A 33 -28.67 21.40 7.43
CA ASN A 33 -29.34 22.17 8.48
C ASN A 33 -29.36 23.64 8.04
N SER A 34 -30.57 24.18 7.87
CA SER A 34 -30.81 25.55 7.40
C SER A 34 -30.50 26.56 8.51
N VAL A 35 -29.32 27.19 8.46
CA VAL A 35 -29.07 28.44 9.18
C VAL A 35 -29.38 29.58 8.23
N GLY A 36 -30.47 30.31 8.52
CA GLY A 36 -30.89 31.47 7.74
C GLY A 36 -29.87 32.59 7.82
N TYR A 37 -29.15 32.84 6.72
CA TYR A 37 -28.39 34.08 6.51
C TYR A 37 -29.20 35.00 5.59
N LYS A 38 -29.76 36.05 6.20
CA LYS A 38 -30.40 37.17 5.52
C LYS A 38 -29.32 38.21 5.20
N SER A 39 -28.92 38.34 3.93
CA SER A 39 -28.22 39.54 3.46
C SER A 39 -28.16 39.62 1.93
N SER A 40 -28.63 40.75 1.40
CA SER A 40 -28.71 41.19 0.01
C SER A 40 -27.40 41.10 -0.80
N PRO A 41 -27.45 41.04 -2.15
CA PRO A 41 -26.31 40.70 -2.99
C PRO A 41 -25.43 41.91 -3.29
N SER A 42 -24.15 41.85 -2.93
CA SER A 42 -23.11 42.74 -3.48
C SER A 42 -22.33 42.01 -4.58
N GLN A 43 -21.96 42.75 -5.62
CA GLN A 43 -21.57 42.27 -6.95
C GLN A 43 -20.28 41.42 -7.06
N ALA A 44 -19.71 40.96 -5.94
CA ALA A 44 -18.47 40.19 -5.89
C ALA A 44 -18.60 38.73 -6.40
N MET A 45 -19.81 38.18 -6.48
CA MET A 45 -20.03 36.78 -6.85
C MET A 45 -19.93 36.50 -8.37
N LYS A 46 -20.00 37.53 -9.23
CA LYS A 46 -19.93 37.36 -10.70
C LYS A 46 -18.51 37.15 -11.21
N LEU A 47 -17.52 37.77 -10.58
CA LEU A 47 -16.11 37.66 -10.98
C LEU A 47 -15.52 36.28 -10.62
N ILE A 48 -15.91 35.73 -9.48
CA ILE A 48 -15.42 34.42 -9.00
C ILE A 48 -15.93 33.28 -9.88
N SER A 49 -17.17 33.36 -10.37
CA SER A 49 -17.74 32.38 -11.30
C SER A 49 -17.04 32.40 -12.67
N GLY A 50 -16.76 33.58 -13.21
CA GLY A 50 -16.07 33.72 -14.50
C GLY A 50 -14.63 33.21 -14.46
N VAL A 51 -13.88 33.55 -13.40
CA VAL A 51 -12.50 33.09 -13.21
C VAL A 51 -12.47 31.57 -13.03
N PHE A 52 -13.39 31.00 -12.26
CA PHE A 52 -13.51 29.55 -12.09
C PHE A 52 -13.78 28.83 -13.43
N PHE A 53 -14.67 29.37 -14.26
CA PHE A 53 -14.98 28.80 -15.57
C PHE A 53 -13.77 28.81 -16.51
N VAL A 54 -12.98 29.89 -16.52
CA VAL A 54 -11.75 29.99 -17.31
C VAL A 54 -10.71 28.96 -16.87
N PHE A 55 -10.53 28.74 -15.56
CA PHE A 55 -9.61 27.72 -15.05
C PHE A 55 -10.06 26.30 -15.39
N VAL A 56 -11.37 26.01 -15.32
CA VAL A 56 -11.93 24.70 -15.69
C VAL A 56 -11.72 24.41 -17.18
N VAL A 57 -11.99 25.39 -18.06
CA VAL A 57 -11.78 25.22 -19.51
C VAL A 57 -10.30 25.03 -19.84
N ALA A 58 -9.39 25.81 -19.22
CA ALA A 58 -7.95 25.65 -19.43
C ALA A 58 -7.43 24.28 -18.95
N PHE A 59 -7.94 23.78 -17.82
CA PHE A 59 -7.59 22.46 -17.30
C PHE A 59 -8.08 21.34 -18.22
N LEU A 60 -9.32 21.43 -18.72
CA LEU A 60 -9.87 20.44 -19.67
C LEU A 60 -9.12 20.43 -21.01
N LEU A 61 -8.72 21.60 -21.52
CA LEU A 61 -7.90 21.68 -22.74
C LEU A 61 -6.50 21.09 -22.55
N SER A 62 -5.90 21.24 -21.37
CA SER A 62 -4.57 20.67 -21.06
C SER A 62 -4.59 19.14 -20.98
N LEU A 63 -5.73 18.53 -20.64
CA LEU A 63 -5.87 17.07 -20.61
C LEU A 63 -5.93 16.44 -22.00
N VAL A 64 -6.31 17.19 -23.05
CA VAL A 64 -6.50 16.65 -24.41
C VAL A 64 -5.19 16.50 -25.19
N SER A 65 -4.10 17.17 -24.76
CA SER A 65 -2.83 17.17 -25.49
C SER A 65 -1.92 15.96 -25.23
N SER A 66 -2.36 14.95 -24.46
CA SER A 66 -1.51 13.81 -24.08
C SER A 66 -1.55 12.60 -25.04
N SER A 67 -2.29 12.66 -26.15
CA SER A 67 -2.54 11.47 -27.01
C SER A 67 -1.88 11.48 -28.40
N VAL A 68 -0.87 12.30 -28.66
CA VAL A 68 -0.01 12.15 -29.86
C VAL A 68 1.41 11.80 -29.46
N HIS A 69 1.62 10.54 -29.04
CA HIS A 69 2.95 9.93 -29.12
C HIS A 69 3.04 9.17 -30.43
N GLY A 70 3.80 9.77 -31.35
CA GLY A 70 4.07 9.25 -32.68
C GLY A 70 4.70 7.87 -32.64
N GLU A 71 4.34 7.12 -33.67
CA GLU A 71 4.79 5.78 -33.95
C GLU A 71 6.27 5.82 -34.35
N ALA A 72 7.11 5.07 -33.65
CA ALA A 72 8.47 4.79 -34.12
C ALA A 72 8.46 3.44 -34.87
N PRO A 73 8.80 3.40 -36.17
CA PRO A 73 9.05 2.14 -36.86
C PRO A 73 10.27 1.47 -36.24
N TRP A 74 10.11 0.23 -35.78
CA TRP A 74 11.21 -0.63 -35.40
C TRP A 74 12.18 -0.73 -36.60
N SER A 75 13.43 -0.41 -36.32
CA SER A 75 14.53 -0.51 -37.28
C SER A 75 14.75 -1.97 -37.65
N LEU A 76 14.67 -2.30 -38.94
CA LEU A 76 15.15 -3.55 -39.51
C LEU A 76 16.67 -3.67 -39.31
N GLY A 77 17.05 -4.18 -38.14
CA GLY A 77 18.42 -4.54 -37.79
C GLY A 77 18.88 -5.79 -38.54
N ARG A 78 19.66 -5.55 -39.59
CA ARG A 78 20.53 -6.45 -40.35
C ARG A 78 20.88 -7.78 -39.64
N ARG A 79 20.46 -8.89 -40.24
CA ARG A 79 20.91 -10.26 -39.90
C ARG A 79 22.37 -10.45 -40.34
N SER A 80 23.32 -10.09 -39.49
CA SER A 80 24.73 -10.45 -39.70
C SER A 80 24.92 -11.95 -39.47
N ARG A 81 25.13 -12.70 -40.56
CA ARG A 81 25.68 -14.05 -40.53
C ARG A 81 27.19 -13.94 -40.58
N THR A 82 27.85 -13.91 -39.43
CA THR A 82 29.31 -14.01 -39.34
C THR A 82 29.71 -14.79 -38.10
N LEU A 83 30.32 -15.95 -38.36
CA LEU A 83 31.29 -16.70 -37.56
C LEU A 83 30.78 -17.37 -36.27
N LEU A 84 30.88 -18.70 -36.29
CA LEU A 84 30.72 -19.63 -35.18
C LEU A 84 31.75 -19.32 -34.09
N ALA A 85 31.41 -18.44 -33.17
CA ALA A 85 31.79 -18.65 -31.78
C ALA A 85 30.64 -19.44 -31.16
N GLU A 86 30.88 -20.72 -30.88
CA GLU A 86 30.10 -21.52 -29.92
C GLU A 86 30.25 -20.85 -28.55
N GLN A 87 29.55 -19.75 -28.37
CA GLN A 87 29.35 -19.14 -27.08
C GLN A 87 28.26 -19.97 -26.41
N ASN A 88 28.72 -21.04 -25.77
CA ASN A 88 27.98 -21.99 -24.93
C ASN A 88 27.39 -21.31 -23.67
N HIS A 89 26.94 -20.07 -23.80
CA HIS A 89 26.29 -19.29 -22.78
C HIS A 89 24.86 -19.79 -22.67
N ARG A 90 24.69 -20.85 -21.89
CA ARG A 90 23.39 -21.21 -21.34
C ARG A 90 22.77 -19.94 -20.75
N PRO A 91 21.58 -19.52 -21.20
CA PRO A 91 20.88 -18.38 -20.61
C PRO A 91 20.72 -18.63 -19.11
N VAL A 92 21.45 -17.91 -18.29
CA VAL A 92 21.35 -18.07 -16.84
C VAL A 92 20.01 -17.50 -16.41
N PRO A 93 19.16 -18.27 -15.71
CA PRO A 93 17.85 -17.79 -15.28
C PRO A 93 18.02 -16.51 -14.44
N ARG A 94 17.26 -15.46 -14.75
CA ARG A 94 17.23 -14.21 -13.96
C ARG A 94 16.49 -14.41 -12.64
N THR A 95 17.08 -15.22 -11.77
CA THR A 95 16.59 -15.54 -10.43
C THR A 95 17.42 -14.83 -9.37
N CYS A 96 16.86 -14.60 -8.19
CA CYS A 96 17.57 -13.92 -7.13
C CYS A 96 18.82 -14.68 -6.62
N ASN A 97 18.91 -16.00 -6.87
CA ASN A 97 20.10 -16.79 -6.54
C ASN A 97 21.33 -16.36 -7.35
N HIS A 98 21.13 -15.84 -8.57
CA HIS A 98 22.20 -15.37 -9.44
C HIS A 98 22.28 -13.85 -9.49
N PHE A 99 21.13 -13.17 -9.34
CA PHE A 99 21.02 -11.72 -9.33
C PHE A 99 20.33 -11.24 -8.04
N PRO A 100 21.03 -11.23 -6.90
CA PRO A 100 20.42 -10.91 -5.60
C PRO A 100 19.82 -9.51 -5.55
N ARG A 101 20.33 -8.57 -6.36
CA ARG A 101 19.82 -7.19 -6.44
C ARG A 101 18.37 -7.09 -6.90
N ILE A 102 17.82 -8.11 -7.54
CA ILE A 102 16.41 -8.12 -7.95
C ILE A 102 15.45 -8.06 -6.75
N CYS A 103 15.88 -8.55 -5.58
CA CYS A 103 15.11 -8.48 -4.34
C CYS A 103 15.22 -7.13 -3.62
N SER A 104 16.14 -6.26 -4.03
CA SER A 104 16.23 -4.90 -3.50
C SER A 104 15.50 -3.88 -4.37
N ALA A 105 14.95 -4.31 -5.51
CA ALA A 105 14.16 -3.46 -6.38
C ALA A 105 12.85 -3.04 -5.70
N GLU A 106 12.39 -1.83 -6.01
CA GLU A 106 11.10 -1.33 -5.54
C GLU A 106 9.95 -2.24 -6.02
N GLY A 107 8.99 -2.51 -5.13
CA GLY A 107 7.88 -3.43 -5.40
C GLY A 107 8.22 -4.93 -5.29
N SER A 108 9.47 -5.28 -4.99
CA SER A 108 9.80 -6.68 -4.67
C SER A 108 9.15 -7.10 -3.33
N PRO A 109 8.80 -8.39 -3.15
CA PRO A 109 8.17 -8.86 -1.90
C PRO A 109 9.08 -8.80 -0.66
N GLY A 110 10.37 -8.59 -0.85
CA GLY A 110 11.32 -8.37 0.23
C GLY A 110 12.77 -8.58 -0.19
N PRO A 111 13.72 -8.14 0.65
CA PRO A 111 15.13 -8.06 0.30
C PRO A 111 15.87 -9.41 0.29
N SER A 112 15.29 -10.46 0.89
CA SER A 112 15.96 -11.74 1.08
C SER A 112 15.62 -12.73 -0.03
N CYS A 113 16.63 -13.38 -0.59
CA CYS A 113 16.42 -14.42 -1.59
C CYS A 113 16.29 -15.79 -0.92
N CYS A 114 15.09 -16.39 -0.97
CA CYS A 114 14.81 -17.74 -0.50
C CYS A 114 14.34 -18.61 -1.68
N LYS A 115 15.11 -19.64 -2.04
CA LYS A 115 14.77 -20.61 -3.11
C LYS A 115 14.33 -19.93 -4.43
N LYS A 116 15.12 -18.98 -4.93
CA LYS A 116 14.85 -18.18 -6.15
C LYS A 116 13.70 -17.17 -6.04
N GLN A 117 13.06 -17.04 -4.87
CA GLN A 117 12.01 -16.06 -4.60
C GLN A 117 12.50 -14.98 -3.64
N CYS A 118 12.10 -13.75 -3.88
CA CYS A 118 12.35 -12.65 -2.96
C CYS A 118 11.28 -12.66 -1.87
N VAL A 119 11.68 -12.62 -0.60
CA VAL A 119 10.80 -12.63 0.57
C VAL A 119 11.31 -11.64 1.61
N ASN A 120 10.43 -11.24 2.52
CA ASN A 120 10.81 -10.43 3.67
C ASN A 120 10.86 -11.30 4.93
N VAL A 121 12.06 -11.70 5.33
CA VAL A 121 12.28 -12.54 6.52
C VAL A 121 11.84 -11.86 7.83
N MET A 122 11.57 -10.56 7.82
CA MET A 122 11.14 -9.83 9.01
C MET A 122 9.65 -10.01 9.34
N ILE A 123 8.85 -10.41 8.35
CA ILE A 123 7.38 -10.49 8.46
C ILE A 123 6.79 -11.78 7.88
N ASP A 124 7.53 -12.51 7.05
CA ASP A 124 7.06 -13.76 6.45
C ASP A 124 7.11 -14.91 7.47
N SER A 125 5.94 -15.41 7.87
CA SER A 125 5.81 -16.52 8.82
C SER A 125 6.37 -17.86 8.31
N ARG A 126 6.66 -18.00 7.02
CA ARG A 126 7.29 -19.20 6.45
C ARG A 126 8.81 -19.07 6.31
N ASN A 127 9.35 -17.87 6.48
CA ASN A 127 10.77 -17.56 6.31
C ASN A 127 11.26 -16.60 7.42
N CYS A 128 10.78 -16.77 8.65
CA CYS A 128 10.96 -15.78 9.70
C CYS A 128 12.40 -15.77 10.23
N GLY A 129 13.08 -14.63 10.13
CA GLY A 129 14.50 -14.46 10.48
C GLY A 129 15.47 -15.12 9.52
N GLN A 130 15.09 -16.24 8.91
CA GLN A 130 15.88 -16.96 7.90
C GLN A 130 14.98 -17.80 6.98
N CYS A 131 15.49 -18.11 5.79
CA CYS A 131 14.78 -18.92 4.80
C CYS A 131 14.35 -20.28 5.36
N GLY A 132 13.08 -20.63 5.15
CA GLY A 132 12.50 -21.90 5.57
C GLY A 132 12.19 -22.03 7.07
N ASN A 133 12.48 -21.00 7.88
CA ASN A 133 12.08 -20.99 9.28
C ASN A 133 10.59 -20.63 9.40
N LYS A 134 9.76 -21.66 9.50
CA LYS A 134 8.31 -21.50 9.62
C LYS A 134 7.90 -21.38 11.09
N CYS A 135 7.20 -20.30 11.43
CA CYS A 135 6.60 -20.14 12.75
C CYS A 135 5.51 -21.19 13.01
N ARG A 136 5.33 -21.55 14.28
CA ARG A 136 4.34 -22.55 14.70
C ARG A 136 2.93 -21.99 14.58
N TYR A 137 1.95 -22.89 14.70
CA TYR A 137 0.56 -22.47 14.76
C TYR A 137 0.33 -21.55 15.96
N GLY A 138 -0.38 -20.44 15.75
CA GLY A 138 -0.58 -19.41 16.77
C GLY A 138 0.62 -18.48 16.98
N GLU A 139 1.65 -18.55 16.14
CA GLU A 139 2.75 -17.61 16.11
C GLU A 139 2.71 -16.72 14.85
N ALA A 140 3.22 -15.50 14.98
CA ALA A 140 3.47 -14.57 13.87
C ALA A 140 4.96 -14.24 13.79
N CYS A 141 5.43 -13.85 12.60
CA CYS A 141 6.79 -13.34 12.43
C CYS A 141 6.82 -11.84 12.74
N CYS A 142 7.47 -11.49 13.86
CA CYS A 142 7.59 -10.13 14.33
C CYS A 142 9.07 -9.77 14.38
N SER A 143 9.49 -8.86 13.49
CA SER A 143 10.87 -8.40 13.38
C SER A 143 11.88 -9.55 13.25
N GLY A 144 11.51 -10.58 12.48
CA GLY A 144 12.36 -11.75 12.25
C GLY A 144 12.32 -12.81 13.35
N ASN A 145 11.46 -12.66 14.36
CA ASN A 145 11.27 -13.66 15.41
C ASN A 145 9.84 -14.21 15.41
N CYS A 146 9.70 -15.51 15.60
CA CYS A 146 8.39 -16.12 15.81
C CYS A 146 7.93 -15.80 17.24
N VAL A 147 6.80 -15.09 17.35
CA VAL A 147 6.20 -14.74 18.64
C VAL A 147 4.80 -15.32 18.74
N ASN A 148 4.44 -15.82 19.92
CA ASN A 148 3.13 -16.38 20.16
C ASN A 148 2.07 -15.27 20.21
N ILE A 149 1.17 -15.23 19.24
CA ILE A 149 0.12 -14.21 19.21
C ILE A 149 -1.16 -14.62 19.94
N MET A 150 -1.24 -15.87 20.39
CA MET A 150 -2.44 -16.42 21.04
C MET A 150 -2.48 -16.15 22.54
N TYR A 151 -1.32 -16.09 23.18
CA TYR A 151 -1.20 -16.01 24.65
C TYR A 151 -0.17 -14.99 25.12
N ALA A 152 0.71 -14.48 24.25
CA ALA A 152 1.65 -13.46 24.69
C ALA A 152 0.93 -12.12 24.89
N ARG A 153 0.91 -11.65 26.14
CA ARG A 153 0.29 -10.38 26.52
C ARG A 153 0.82 -9.17 25.74
N ASN A 154 2.07 -9.21 25.28
CA ASN A 154 2.73 -8.13 24.54
C ASN A 154 2.59 -8.24 23.01
N ASN A 155 2.02 -9.34 22.50
CA ASN A 155 1.81 -9.59 21.08
C ASN A 155 0.43 -10.25 20.83
N CYS A 156 -0.60 -9.83 21.56
CA CYS A 156 -1.90 -10.47 21.53
C CYS A 156 -2.65 -10.16 20.24
N GLY A 157 -2.89 -11.19 19.43
CA GLY A 157 -3.53 -11.05 18.11
C GLY A 157 -2.61 -10.52 17.01
N GLY A 158 -1.43 -9.98 17.33
CA GLY A 158 -0.49 -9.42 16.37
C GLY A 158 0.81 -8.94 16.99
N CYS A 159 1.77 -8.57 16.15
CA CYS A 159 3.06 -8.05 16.60
C CYS A 159 2.90 -6.74 17.38
N HIS A 160 3.54 -6.65 18.55
CA HIS A 160 3.54 -5.45 19.40
C HIS A 160 2.16 -5.00 19.92
N GLU A 161 1.14 -5.85 19.79
CA GLU A 161 -0.20 -5.61 20.32
C GLU A 161 -0.25 -6.00 21.79
N ARG A 162 -0.21 -5.02 22.70
CA ARG A 162 -0.19 -5.28 24.14
C ARG A 162 -1.56 -5.13 24.79
N CYS A 163 -1.96 -6.11 25.59
CA CYS A 163 -3.15 -6.01 26.44
C CYS A 163 -2.96 -5.00 27.59
N LYS A 164 -4.05 -4.32 27.97
CA LYS A 164 -4.11 -3.38 29.11
C LYS A 164 -3.60 -4.01 30.41
N ASN A 165 -3.25 -3.16 31.39
CA ASN A 165 -2.88 -3.63 32.71
C ASN A 165 -4.04 -4.39 33.38
N GLY A 166 -3.73 -5.58 33.91
CA GLY A 166 -4.71 -6.50 34.49
C GLY A 166 -5.40 -7.45 33.49
N SER A 167 -5.24 -7.27 32.16
CA SER A 167 -5.78 -8.23 31.19
C SER A 167 -4.74 -9.22 30.68
N TYR A 168 -5.22 -10.39 30.27
CA TYR A 168 -4.45 -11.50 29.76
C TYR A 168 -4.85 -11.80 28.30
N CYS A 169 -3.94 -12.41 27.55
CA CYS A 169 -4.21 -12.78 26.17
C CYS A 169 -4.71 -14.22 26.11
N THR A 170 -5.85 -14.43 25.47
CA THR A 170 -6.42 -15.76 25.22
C THR A 170 -6.89 -15.85 23.79
N TYR A 171 -6.41 -16.87 23.07
CA TYR A 171 -6.79 -17.13 21.68
C TYR A 171 -6.66 -15.89 20.78
N GLY A 172 -5.66 -15.05 21.05
CA GLY A 172 -5.39 -13.83 20.26
C GLY A 172 -6.26 -12.63 20.62
N MET A 173 -6.98 -12.67 21.74
CA MET A 173 -7.82 -11.56 22.23
C MET A 173 -7.50 -11.23 23.68
N CYS A 174 -7.50 -9.95 24.02
CA CYS A 174 -7.33 -9.50 25.39
C CYS A 174 -8.62 -9.71 26.19
N SER A 175 -8.56 -10.53 27.23
CA SER A 175 -9.65 -10.73 28.20
C SER A 175 -9.29 -10.14 29.56
N TYR A 176 -10.27 -9.59 30.25
CA TYR A 176 -10.14 -9.21 31.66
C TYR A 176 -10.34 -10.43 32.54
N GLY A 177 -9.53 -10.54 33.60
CA GLY A 177 -9.51 -11.67 34.53
C GLY A 177 -9.95 -11.26 35.92
#